data_AF-A0A971R9Z0-F1
#
_entry.id   AF-A0A971R9Z0-F1
#
_cell.length_a   1.000
_cell.length_b   1.000
_cell.length_c   1.000
_cell.angle_alpha   90.00
_cell.angle_beta   90.00
_cell.angle_gamma   90.00
#
_symmetry.space_group_name_H-M   'P 1'
#
loop_
_entity.id
_entity.type
_entity.pdbx_description
1 polymer ?
#
loop_
_entity_poly.entity_id
_entity_poly.type
_entity_poly.pdbx_seq_one_letter_code
_entity_poly.pdbx_strand_id
1 'polypeptide(L)'
;MKKFFTTITILAMFLVVGCVDLDELWSEIDLLKKQGEEQADELAERKAKIAEYKAWLESLKQVTSDANSEVSSIKGLVDAMTKKVYIVSYTELADKSGYELVLSDGTKMVLKHGPAGADGKDGKDGAEGKAGNDGIAPKIGVKKHSDGLLYWTVNGEFLIDSDGKMVPAQGKDGADGKDGKDGEDGAPGTDGKDGKDGQDGATGADGTPGKDGFTPLLRINNSYYWEMSLDGGKTWQLVRDINNNPVYARGPQGTPGADAPAGSVGPQGPTGSEGPAGPKGETGDPGQDGDPNLTITEANGVVTIVYKGTTYIIPKLPLMSHSMTFTTTKNVGESLRLKLDAAEADRTDIWIDLNNNGTKDSGEDEITFDDFVYFNLGAQTVTIYGKVTTFNCSNQNITELDVTKNPVLQALNCSHNSLSTLDVSKNTGLMKLYSHMNKIKKAAMDNLVNSIVNRTGNTPGIYYLYYGSLDENEFEASHASTLADKNWQKGSLG
;
A
#
# COMPACT_ATOMS: atom_id res chain seq x y z
N MET A 1 11.91 -28.87 -66.31
CA MET A 1 12.70 -30.10 -66.02
C MET A 1 12.94 -30.33 -64.53
N LYS A 2 13.49 -29.39 -63.75
CA LYS A 2 13.72 -29.60 -62.29
C LYS A 2 12.46 -29.98 -61.50
N LYS A 3 11.33 -29.26 -61.67
CA LYS A 3 10.06 -29.61 -61.01
C LYS A 3 9.51 -30.99 -61.41
N PHE A 4 9.70 -31.40 -62.67
CA PHE A 4 9.22 -32.69 -63.18
C PHE A 4 10.02 -33.87 -62.61
N PHE A 5 11.34 -33.69 -62.45
CA PHE A 5 12.18 -34.68 -61.78
C PHE A 5 11.90 -34.76 -60.29
N THR A 6 11.69 -33.63 -59.58
CA THR A 6 11.34 -33.66 -58.15
C THR A 6 10.03 -34.40 -57.89
N THR A 7 9.02 -34.24 -58.75
CA THR A 7 7.76 -34.98 -58.63
C THR A 7 7.94 -36.47 -58.89
N ILE A 8 8.77 -36.87 -59.85
CA ILE A 8 9.06 -38.29 -60.14
C ILE A 8 9.90 -38.93 -59.02
N THR A 9 10.84 -38.22 -58.40
CA THR A 9 11.62 -38.76 -57.28
C THR A 9 10.77 -38.96 -56.03
N ILE A 10 9.80 -38.07 -55.79
CA ILE A 10 8.82 -38.21 -54.70
C ILE A 10 7.87 -39.37 -55.00
N LEU A 11 7.33 -39.47 -56.23
CA LEU A 11 6.47 -40.58 -56.65
C LEU A 11 7.19 -41.95 -56.61
N ALA A 12 8.48 -41.98 -56.94
CA ALA A 12 9.31 -43.18 -56.88
C ALA A 12 9.68 -43.57 -55.43
N MET A 13 9.81 -42.61 -54.51
CA MET A 13 9.92 -42.89 -53.07
C MET A 13 8.61 -43.45 -52.49
N PHE A 14 7.45 -43.04 -53.01
CA PHE A 14 6.13 -43.57 -52.65
C PHE A 14 5.83 -44.97 -53.22
N LEU A 15 6.51 -45.41 -54.27
CA LEU A 15 6.32 -46.75 -54.86
C LEU A 15 7.21 -47.84 -54.23
N VAL A 16 8.21 -47.48 -53.40
CA VAL A 16 9.13 -48.42 -52.73
C VAL A 16 8.71 -48.71 -51.29
N VAL A 17 7.77 -47.95 -50.72
CA VAL A 17 7.17 -48.20 -49.40
C VAL A 17 5.67 -48.40 -49.63
N GLY A 18 5.14 -49.58 -49.31
CA GLY A 18 3.77 -49.98 -49.62
C GLY A 18 2.71 -48.98 -49.13
N CYS A 19 1.64 -48.84 -49.91
CA CYS A 19 0.39 -48.12 -49.63
C CYS A 19 0.50 -47.00 -48.60
N VAL A 20 0.85 -45.79 -49.05
CA VAL A 20 0.46 -44.59 -48.31
C VAL A 20 -0.84 -44.11 -48.93
N ASP A 21 -1.92 -44.14 -48.13
CA ASP A 21 -3.24 -43.71 -48.56
C ASP A 21 -3.20 -42.18 -48.78
N LEU A 22 -3.40 -41.75 -50.03
CA LEU A 22 -3.25 -40.34 -50.40
C LEU A 22 -4.26 -39.45 -49.66
N ASP A 23 -5.44 -39.98 -49.35
CA ASP A 23 -6.49 -39.26 -48.62
C ASP A 23 -6.09 -39.04 -47.15
N GLU A 24 -5.34 -39.97 -46.55
CA GLU A 24 -4.82 -39.85 -45.18
C GLU A 24 -3.74 -38.76 -45.08
N LEU A 25 -2.83 -38.70 -46.07
CA LEU A 25 -1.85 -37.62 -46.17
C LEU A 25 -2.48 -36.23 -46.38
N TRP A 26 -3.55 -36.14 -47.19
CA TRP A 26 -4.27 -34.88 -47.38
C TRP A 26 -5.01 -34.44 -46.11
N SER A 27 -5.63 -35.38 -45.40
CA SER A 27 -6.25 -35.13 -44.10
C SER A 27 -5.23 -34.63 -43.07
N GLU A 28 -4.04 -35.23 -43.05
CA GLU A 28 -2.96 -34.85 -42.14
C GLU A 28 -2.41 -33.44 -42.45
N ILE A 29 -2.29 -33.08 -43.74
CA ILE A 29 -1.91 -31.73 -44.18
C ILE A 29 -2.93 -30.68 -43.74
N ASP A 30 -4.23 -30.95 -43.87
CA ASP A 30 -5.26 -29.99 -43.46
C ASP A 30 -5.36 -29.87 -41.94
N LEU A 31 -5.10 -30.96 -41.20
CA LEU A 31 -4.98 -30.93 -39.74
C LEU A 31 -3.79 -30.07 -39.30
N LEU A 32 -2.63 -30.21 -39.95
CA LEU A 32 -1.44 -29.42 -39.67
C LEU A 32 -1.62 -27.94 -40.01
N LYS A 33 -2.36 -27.60 -41.07
CA LYS A 33 -2.70 -26.19 -41.36
C LYS A 33 -3.58 -25.60 -40.27
N LYS A 34 -4.60 -26.34 -39.83
CA LYS A 34 -5.50 -25.89 -38.77
C LYS A 34 -4.75 -25.69 -37.45
N GLN A 35 -3.86 -26.61 -37.09
CA GLN A 35 -2.96 -26.44 -35.94
C GLN A 35 -2.04 -25.22 -36.08
N GLY A 36 -1.55 -24.96 -37.30
CA GLY A 36 -0.73 -23.77 -37.58
C GLY A 36 -1.50 -22.45 -37.44
N GLU A 37 -2.78 -22.43 -37.83
CA GLU A 37 -3.68 -21.28 -37.66
C GLU A 37 -4.02 -21.06 -36.17
N GLU A 38 -4.38 -22.11 -35.43
CA GLU A 38 -4.66 -22.04 -33.99
C GLU A 38 -3.41 -21.57 -33.20
N GLN A 39 -2.21 -22.06 -33.55
CA GLN A 39 -0.96 -21.60 -32.96
C GLN A 39 -0.65 -20.12 -33.29
N ALA A 40 -1.04 -19.65 -34.48
CA ALA A 40 -0.83 -18.25 -34.87
C ALA A 40 -1.76 -17.31 -34.08
N ASP A 41 -3.01 -17.72 -33.85
CA ASP A 41 -3.97 -16.99 -33.04
C ASP A 41 -3.55 -16.96 -31.57
N GLU A 42 -3.10 -18.09 -31.01
CA GLU A 42 -2.56 -18.17 -29.65
C GLU A 42 -1.32 -17.26 -29.49
N LEU A 43 -0.44 -17.23 -30.50
CA LEU A 43 0.72 -16.34 -30.51
C LEU A 43 0.32 -14.86 -30.58
N ALA A 44 -0.75 -14.52 -31.29
CA ALA A 44 -1.27 -13.16 -31.37
C ALA A 44 -1.85 -12.71 -30.02
N GLU A 45 -2.60 -13.58 -29.35
CA GLU A 45 -3.16 -13.31 -28.02
C GLU A 45 -2.06 -13.18 -26.96
N ARG A 46 -1.08 -14.09 -26.96
CA ARG A 46 0.12 -13.99 -26.10
C ARG A 46 0.88 -12.67 -26.32
N LYS A 47 1.00 -12.21 -27.57
CA LYS A 47 1.64 -10.91 -27.88
C LYS A 47 0.84 -9.73 -27.34
N ALA A 48 -0.49 -9.76 -27.42
CA ALA A 48 -1.34 -8.72 -26.85
C ALA A 48 -1.18 -8.65 -25.33
N LYS A 49 -1.20 -9.80 -24.65
CA LYS A 49 -1.02 -9.90 -23.19
C LYS A 49 0.38 -9.44 -22.75
N ILE A 50 1.42 -9.74 -23.52
CA ILE A 50 2.78 -9.20 -23.28
C ILE A 50 2.82 -7.67 -23.43
N ALA A 51 2.07 -7.11 -24.38
CA ALA A 51 1.99 -5.66 -24.53
C ALA A 51 1.29 -5.00 -23.33
N GLU A 52 0.21 -5.60 -22.84
CA GLU A 52 -0.48 -5.18 -21.62
C GLU A 52 0.41 -5.26 -20.39
N TYR A 53 1.12 -6.38 -20.19
CA TYR A 53 2.07 -6.53 -19.07
C TYR A 53 3.22 -5.52 -19.14
N LYS A 54 3.68 -5.16 -20.35
CA LYS A 54 4.68 -4.09 -20.51
C LYS A 54 4.11 -2.73 -20.11
N ALA A 55 2.89 -2.41 -20.51
CA ALA A 55 2.23 -1.15 -20.11
C ALA A 55 2.00 -1.08 -18.60
N TRP A 56 1.62 -2.21 -17.99
CA TRP A 56 1.47 -2.34 -16.54
C TRP A 56 2.79 -2.16 -15.81
N LEU A 57 3.86 -2.82 -16.27
CA LEU A 57 5.20 -2.68 -15.70
C LEU A 57 5.68 -1.23 -15.76
N GLU A 58 5.42 -0.53 -16.85
CA GLU A 58 5.83 0.87 -16.98
C GLU A 58 5.04 1.80 -16.06
N SER A 59 3.74 1.55 -15.91
CA SER A 59 2.89 2.27 -14.95
C SER A 59 3.34 2.00 -13.50
N LEU A 60 3.69 0.76 -13.16
CA LEU A 60 4.17 0.39 -11.83
C LEU A 60 5.52 1.06 -11.51
N LYS A 61 6.44 1.12 -12.48
CA LYS A 61 7.71 1.84 -12.34
C LYS A 61 7.48 3.32 -12.08
N GLN A 62 6.54 3.94 -12.80
CA GLN A 62 6.21 5.34 -12.64
C GLN A 62 5.67 5.63 -11.21
N VAL A 63 4.68 4.86 -10.75
CA VAL A 63 4.13 4.99 -9.40
C VAL A 63 5.21 4.79 -8.33
N THR A 64 6.09 3.81 -8.52
CA THR A 64 7.21 3.57 -7.58
C THR A 64 8.20 4.72 -7.57
N SER A 65 8.50 5.31 -8.74
CA SER A 65 9.36 6.48 -8.87
C SER A 65 8.76 7.70 -8.17
N ASP A 66 7.45 7.93 -8.35
CA ASP A 66 6.74 9.05 -7.74
C ASP A 66 6.70 8.90 -6.22
N ALA A 67 6.36 7.72 -5.71
CA ALA A 67 6.36 7.42 -4.28
C ALA A 67 7.76 7.60 -3.65
N ASN A 68 8.82 7.14 -4.32
CA ASN A 68 10.19 7.32 -3.83
C ASN A 68 10.60 8.81 -3.79
N SER A 69 10.16 9.60 -4.77
CA SER A 69 10.38 11.05 -4.78
C SER A 69 9.67 11.71 -3.60
N GLU A 70 8.41 11.35 -3.34
CA GLU A 70 7.63 11.90 -2.21
C GLU A 70 8.23 11.53 -0.85
N VAL A 71 8.60 10.27 -0.65
CA VAL A 71 9.27 9.81 0.58
C VAL A 71 10.57 10.57 0.82
N SER A 72 11.34 10.84 -0.24
CA SER A 72 12.57 11.64 -0.15
C SER A 72 12.29 13.09 0.29
N SER A 73 11.27 13.73 -0.29
CA SER A 73 10.85 15.09 0.09
C SER A 73 10.36 15.14 1.54
N ILE A 74 9.56 14.17 1.97
CA ILE A 74 9.08 14.04 3.37
C ILE A 74 10.27 13.86 4.32
N LYS A 75 11.23 13.00 3.97
CA LYS A 75 12.45 12.82 4.77
C LYS A 75 13.23 14.13 4.92
N GLY A 76 13.38 14.89 3.82
CA GLY A 76 14.03 16.19 3.84
C GLY A 76 13.34 17.19 4.78
N LEU A 77 12.00 17.20 4.80
CA LEU A 77 11.22 18.04 5.72
C LEU A 77 11.41 17.61 7.18
N VAL A 78 11.43 16.32 7.47
CA VAL A 78 11.67 15.79 8.82
C VAL A 78 13.08 16.12 9.30
N ASP A 79 14.09 15.99 8.44
CA ASP A 79 15.48 16.36 8.76
C ASP A 79 15.58 17.87 9.02
N ALA A 80 14.88 18.68 8.23
CA ALA A 80 14.84 20.13 8.37
C ALA A 80 14.22 20.55 9.72
N MET A 81 13.07 19.96 10.06
CA MET A 81 12.42 20.15 11.37
C MET A 81 13.33 19.72 12.52
N THR A 82 14.01 18.58 12.39
CA THR A 82 14.92 18.05 13.41
C THR A 82 16.10 19.00 13.65
N LYS A 83 16.67 19.54 12.58
CA LYS A 83 17.81 20.48 12.63
C LYS A 83 17.39 21.94 12.90
N LYS A 84 16.08 22.20 13.01
CA LYS A 84 15.49 23.55 13.16
C LYS A 84 15.92 24.52 12.04
N VAL A 85 16.15 24.00 10.84
CA VAL A 85 16.42 24.83 9.65
C VAL A 85 15.10 25.22 9.00
N TYR A 86 15.04 26.44 8.45
CA TYR A 86 13.81 27.02 7.91
C TYR A 86 13.99 27.39 6.43
N ILE A 87 12.87 27.50 5.71
CA ILE A 87 12.89 27.89 4.29
C ILE A 87 13.28 29.36 4.19
N VAL A 88 14.30 29.67 3.40
CA VAL A 88 14.74 31.05 3.11
C VAL A 88 14.25 31.56 1.76
N SER A 89 14.03 30.67 0.80
CA SER A 89 13.42 31.01 -0.48
C SER A 89 12.81 29.79 -1.16
N TYR A 90 11.96 30.02 -2.15
CA TYR A 90 11.43 28.99 -3.03
C TYR A 90 11.43 29.48 -4.48
N THR A 91 11.56 28.55 -5.42
CA THR A 91 11.42 28.80 -6.86
C THR A 91 10.48 27.77 -7.44
N GLU A 92 9.44 28.20 -8.16
CA GLU A 92 8.55 27.28 -8.89
C GLU A 92 9.33 26.53 -9.97
N LEU A 93 9.10 25.22 -10.08
CA LEU A 93 9.71 24.41 -11.13
C LEU A 93 9.22 24.85 -12.51
N ALA A 94 10.07 24.72 -13.53
CA ALA A 94 9.77 25.20 -14.89
C ALA A 94 8.53 24.51 -15.51
N ASP A 95 8.23 23.29 -15.10
CA ASP A 95 7.06 22.50 -15.51
C ASP A 95 5.82 22.74 -14.65
N LYS A 96 5.91 23.63 -13.65
CA LYS A 96 4.87 23.91 -12.64
C LYS A 96 4.41 22.67 -11.89
N SER A 97 5.26 21.65 -11.76
CA SER A 97 4.93 20.44 -11.01
C SER A 97 5.23 20.59 -9.52
N GLY A 98 5.68 21.75 -9.05
CA GLY A 98 6.21 21.92 -7.70
C GLY A 98 7.11 23.12 -7.49
N TYR A 99 7.83 23.10 -6.37
CA TYR A 99 8.76 24.13 -5.93
C TYR A 99 10.11 23.53 -5.53
N GLU A 100 11.21 24.17 -5.92
CA GLU A 100 12.52 24.00 -5.27
C GLU A 100 12.58 24.95 -4.08
N LEU A 101 12.74 24.42 -2.87
CA LEU A 101 12.91 25.17 -1.63
C LEU A 101 14.39 25.24 -1.28
N VAL A 102 14.87 26.41 -0.86
CA VAL A 102 16.20 26.61 -0.29
C VAL A 102 16.04 26.81 1.22
N LEU A 103 16.78 26.03 2.00
CA LEU A 103 16.78 26.07 3.45
C LEU A 103 17.88 26.99 3.99
N SER A 104 17.76 27.39 5.26
CA SER A 104 18.67 28.30 5.95
C SER A 104 20.10 27.77 6.08
N ASP A 105 20.31 26.46 5.93
CA ASP A 105 21.63 25.82 5.88
C ASP A 105 22.20 25.69 4.45
N GLY A 106 21.50 26.26 3.46
CA GLY A 106 21.86 26.18 2.04
C GLY A 106 21.40 24.90 1.34
N THR A 107 20.79 23.95 2.06
CA THR A 107 20.24 22.72 1.45
C THR A 107 19.08 23.06 0.53
N LYS A 108 19.00 22.35 -0.60
CA LYS A 108 17.88 22.44 -1.55
C LYS A 108 17.02 21.19 -1.48
N MET A 109 15.71 21.38 -1.58
CA MET A 109 14.75 20.28 -1.66
C MET A 109 13.68 20.57 -2.69
N VAL A 110 13.13 19.54 -3.32
CA VAL A 110 12.04 19.68 -4.27
C VAL A 110 10.74 19.17 -3.64
N LEU A 111 9.72 20.01 -3.65
CA LEU A 111 8.36 19.69 -3.23
C LEU A 111 7.45 19.68 -4.47
N LYS A 112 6.99 18.51 -4.89
CA LYS A 112 6.06 18.40 -6.01
C LYS A 112 4.61 18.48 -5.54
N HIS A 113 3.75 19.10 -6.35
CA HIS A 113 2.30 19.10 -6.16
C HIS A 113 1.62 18.41 -7.34
N GLY A 114 0.43 17.88 -7.13
CA GLY A 114 -0.40 17.35 -8.22
C GLY A 114 -0.72 18.45 -9.25
N PRO A 115 -1.07 18.09 -10.50
CA PRO A 115 -1.46 19.09 -11.49
C PRO A 115 -2.68 19.87 -10.99
N ALA A 116 -2.74 21.16 -11.31
CA ALA A 116 -3.86 22.02 -10.97
C ALA A 116 -5.19 21.35 -11.35
N GLY A 117 -6.15 21.34 -10.43
CA GLY A 117 -7.52 20.93 -10.75
C GLY A 117 -8.06 21.81 -11.87
N ALA A 118 -8.99 21.30 -12.68
CA ALA A 118 -9.68 22.13 -13.65
C ALA A 118 -10.35 23.31 -12.92
N ASP A 119 -10.19 24.53 -13.44
CA ASP A 119 -10.89 25.70 -12.90
C ASP A 119 -12.38 25.39 -12.82
N GLY A 120 -12.95 25.54 -11.63
CA GLY A 120 -14.40 25.52 -11.48
C GLY A 120 -14.99 26.62 -12.34
N LYS A 121 -16.10 26.34 -13.04
CA LYS A 121 -16.80 27.40 -13.78
C LYS A 121 -17.27 28.46 -12.78
N ASP A 122 -16.86 29.70 -12.96
CA ASP A 122 -17.33 30.82 -12.16
C ASP A 122 -18.86 30.91 -12.21
N GLY A 123 -19.49 30.99 -11.03
CA GLY A 123 -20.89 31.39 -10.92
C GLY A 123 -21.01 32.88 -11.23
N LYS A 124 -22.11 33.30 -11.89
CA LYS A 124 -22.39 34.74 -12.05
C LYS A 124 -22.82 35.32 -10.70
N ASP A 125 -22.09 36.32 -10.25
CA ASP A 125 -22.33 37.01 -8.98
C ASP A 125 -23.70 37.69 -8.93
N GLY A 126 -24.36 37.60 -7.77
CA GLY A 126 -25.51 38.41 -7.41
C GLY A 126 -25.08 39.71 -6.71
N ALA A 127 -25.91 40.75 -6.78
CA ALA A 127 -25.62 42.05 -6.17
C ALA A 127 -25.47 41.96 -4.64
N GLU A 128 -24.42 42.61 -4.12
CA GLU A 128 -23.94 42.50 -2.74
C GLU A 128 -24.92 43.06 -1.68
N GLY A 129 -25.06 42.32 -0.57
CA GLY A 129 -25.58 42.85 0.70
C GLY A 129 -24.47 43.47 1.55
N LYS A 130 -24.79 44.44 2.42
CA LYS A 130 -23.78 45.06 3.29
C LYS A 130 -23.22 44.05 4.30
N ALA A 131 -21.89 43.89 4.29
CA ALA A 131 -21.13 42.98 5.15
C ALA A 131 -21.30 43.29 6.65
N GLY A 132 -21.32 42.24 7.47
CA GLY A 132 -21.09 42.35 8.91
C GLY A 132 -19.60 42.58 9.20
N ASN A 133 -19.27 43.14 10.36
CA ASN A 133 -17.87 43.39 10.71
C ASN A 133 -17.12 42.08 11.00
N ASP A 134 -15.96 41.91 10.37
CA ASP A 134 -15.08 40.76 10.54
C ASP A 134 -14.60 40.57 11.99
N GLY A 135 -14.30 39.32 12.36
CA GLY A 135 -13.62 39.01 13.61
C GLY A 135 -12.21 39.61 13.66
N ILE A 136 -11.81 40.13 14.82
CA ILE A 136 -10.49 40.76 14.99
C ILE A 136 -9.43 39.66 15.16
N ALA A 137 -8.76 39.32 14.05
CA ALA A 137 -7.51 38.56 14.11
C ALA A 137 -6.34 39.53 14.42
N PRO A 138 -5.58 39.33 15.51
CA PRO A 138 -4.42 40.15 15.79
C PRO A 138 -3.35 39.98 14.70
N LYS A 139 -2.89 41.09 14.11
CA LYS A 139 -1.80 41.11 13.12
C LYS A 139 -0.46 41.07 13.86
N ILE A 140 0.23 39.94 13.82
CA ILE A 140 1.56 39.80 14.40
C ILE A 140 2.62 40.26 13.41
N GLY A 141 3.60 41.03 13.88
CA GLY A 141 4.72 41.50 13.06
C GLY A 141 5.99 41.71 13.87
N VAL A 142 6.97 42.35 13.25
CA VAL A 142 8.21 42.80 13.90
C VAL A 142 8.45 44.27 13.57
N LYS A 143 8.98 45.03 14.52
CA LYS A 143 9.31 46.45 14.34
C LYS A 143 10.63 46.77 15.02
N LYS A 144 11.48 47.53 14.34
CA LYS A 144 12.76 48.01 14.89
C LYS A 144 12.49 49.13 15.91
N HIS A 145 13.01 49.00 17.12
CA HIS A 145 12.94 50.01 18.16
C HIS A 145 14.13 50.99 18.05
N SER A 146 14.07 52.11 18.78
CA SER A 146 15.09 53.16 18.74
C SER A 146 16.47 52.71 19.25
N ASP A 147 16.54 51.60 19.97
CA ASP A 147 17.79 50.97 20.41
C ASP A 147 18.46 50.11 19.33
N GLY A 148 17.86 50.02 18.15
CA GLY A 148 18.38 49.26 17.03
C GLY A 148 17.94 47.79 16.98
N LEU A 149 17.16 47.31 17.96
CA LEU A 149 16.72 45.92 18.01
C LEU A 149 15.32 45.71 17.42
N LEU A 150 15.08 44.52 16.86
CA LEU A 150 13.74 44.08 16.44
C LEU A 150 12.94 43.55 17.63
N TYR A 151 11.70 44.01 17.73
CA TYR A 151 10.73 43.56 18.72
C TYR A 151 9.47 43.06 18.05
N TRP A 152 8.81 42.07 18.66
CA TRP A 152 7.52 41.59 18.19
C TRP A 152 6.46 42.69 18.32
N THR A 153 5.49 42.70 17.40
CA THR A 153 4.34 43.61 17.44
C THR A 153 3.03 42.85 17.35
N VAL A 154 2.00 43.41 17.97
CA VAL A 154 0.60 43.01 17.80
C VAL A 154 -0.20 44.21 17.33
N ASN A 155 -0.86 44.09 16.18
CA ASN A 155 -1.57 45.18 15.51
C ASN A 155 -0.74 46.45 15.29
N GLY A 156 0.58 46.30 15.11
CA GLY A 156 1.52 47.41 14.86
C GLY A 156 2.11 48.05 16.12
N GLU A 157 1.63 47.70 17.30
CA GLU A 157 2.16 48.12 18.60
C GLU A 157 3.15 47.09 19.17
N PHE A 158 4.12 47.53 19.98
CA PHE A 158 5.11 46.62 20.56
C PHE A 158 4.47 45.62 21.51
N LEU A 159 4.80 44.34 21.32
CA LEU A 159 4.40 43.27 22.22
C LEU A 159 5.15 43.43 23.54
N ILE A 160 4.42 43.49 24.65
CA ILE A 160 4.97 43.58 26.00
C ILE A 160 4.71 42.30 26.80
N ASP A 161 5.65 41.90 27.63
CA ASP A 161 5.52 40.80 28.58
C ASP A 161 4.73 41.20 29.84
N SER A 162 4.55 40.25 30.76
CA SER A 162 3.84 40.45 32.03
C SER A 162 4.46 41.52 32.94
N ASP A 163 5.75 41.85 32.75
CA ASP A 163 6.47 42.87 33.49
C ASP A 163 6.44 44.24 32.80
N GLY A 164 5.73 44.35 31.67
CA GLY A 164 5.64 45.56 30.85
C GLY A 164 6.87 45.82 29.97
N LYS A 165 7.74 44.81 29.77
CA LYS A 165 8.93 44.94 28.92
C LYS A 165 8.65 44.47 27.50
N MET A 166 9.26 45.13 26.53
CA MET A 166 9.12 44.76 25.12
C MET A 166 9.75 43.39 24.84
N VAL A 167 9.05 42.53 24.08
CA VAL A 167 9.49 41.16 23.76
C VAL A 167 10.43 41.18 22.54
N PRO A 168 11.74 40.89 22.71
CA PRO A 168 12.70 40.98 21.62
C PRO A 168 12.46 39.87 20.59
N ALA A 169 12.42 40.25 19.31
CA ALA A 169 12.34 39.34 18.17
C ALA A 169 13.72 38.89 17.68
N GLN A 170 14.79 39.45 18.25
CA GLN A 170 16.17 39.08 17.97
C GLN A 170 17.01 39.01 19.24
N GLY A 171 18.06 38.20 19.24
CA GLY A 171 19.05 38.15 20.31
C GLY A 171 19.92 39.42 20.36
N LYS A 172 20.55 39.66 21.51
CA LYS A 172 21.68 40.61 21.61
C LYS A 172 22.98 39.84 21.43
N ASP A 173 23.90 40.39 20.66
CA ASP A 173 25.25 39.84 20.53
C ASP A 173 25.95 39.78 21.90
N GLY A 174 26.85 38.80 22.04
CA GLY A 174 27.67 38.66 23.23
C GLY A 174 28.59 39.85 23.45
N ALA A 175 29.07 40.04 24.67
CA ALA A 175 30.17 40.99 24.89
C ALA A 175 31.44 40.46 24.21
N ASP A 176 32.17 41.36 23.55
CA ASP A 176 33.47 41.02 22.94
C ASP A 176 34.43 40.43 23.97
N GLY A 177 35.26 39.49 23.49
CA GLY A 177 36.34 38.90 24.28
C GLY A 177 37.33 39.96 24.77
N LYS A 178 38.05 39.68 25.86
CA LYS A 178 39.17 40.54 26.26
C LYS A 178 40.31 40.39 25.26
N ASP A 179 40.91 41.50 24.87
CA ASP A 179 42.10 41.52 24.03
C ASP A 179 43.21 40.62 24.61
N GLY A 180 43.96 39.99 23.72
CA GLY A 180 45.16 39.21 24.08
C GLY A 180 46.21 40.10 24.73
N LYS A 181 47.13 39.51 25.49
CA LYS A 181 48.32 40.24 25.95
C LYS A 181 49.26 40.46 24.78
N ASP A 182 49.81 41.66 24.65
CA ASP A 182 50.85 41.96 23.64
C ASP A 182 52.06 41.02 23.78
N GLY A 183 52.69 40.72 22.65
CA GLY A 183 53.91 39.89 22.59
C GLY A 183 55.13 40.60 23.20
N GLU A 184 56.14 39.85 23.61
CA GLU A 184 57.42 40.42 24.04
C GLU A 184 58.23 40.87 22.82
N ASP A 185 58.77 42.09 22.88
CA ASP A 185 59.62 42.66 21.83
C ASP A 185 60.87 41.80 21.59
N GLY A 186 61.25 41.65 20.31
CA GLY A 186 62.48 40.99 19.92
C GLY A 186 63.73 41.73 20.42
N ALA A 187 64.80 40.98 20.71
CA ALA A 187 66.08 41.58 21.09
C ALA A 187 66.62 42.49 19.95
N PRO A 188 67.18 43.67 20.27
CA PRO A 188 67.71 44.58 19.25
C PRO A 188 68.82 43.93 18.41
N GLY A 189 68.77 44.13 17.09
CA GLY A 189 69.83 43.69 16.18
C GLY A 189 71.13 44.49 16.40
N THR A 190 72.27 43.86 16.13
CA THR A 190 73.56 44.58 16.02
C THR A 190 73.66 45.27 14.65
N ASP A 191 74.30 46.44 14.59
CA ASP A 191 74.43 47.27 13.38
C ASP A 191 74.67 46.47 12.09
N GLY A 192 73.69 46.53 11.18
CA GLY A 192 73.76 45.94 9.84
C GLY A 192 72.98 44.62 9.63
N LYS A 193 72.27 44.09 10.65
CA LYS A 193 71.28 43.00 10.47
C LYS A 193 70.08 43.21 11.40
N ASP A 194 68.87 43.05 10.86
CA ASP A 194 67.62 43.14 11.62
C ASP A 194 67.59 42.11 12.76
N GLY A 195 67.01 42.49 13.91
CA GLY A 195 66.78 41.59 15.05
C GLY A 195 65.76 40.51 14.70
N LYS A 196 65.72 39.42 15.48
CA LYS A 196 64.66 38.41 15.33
C LYS A 196 63.34 39.00 15.82
N ASP A 197 62.26 38.80 15.06
CA ASP A 197 60.91 39.18 15.46
C ASP A 197 60.54 38.58 16.83
N GLY A 198 59.80 39.34 17.61
CA GLY A 198 59.26 38.90 18.90
C GLY A 198 58.25 37.76 18.74
N GLN A 199 57.92 37.07 19.83
CA GLN A 199 56.84 36.07 19.80
C GLN A 199 55.48 36.79 19.87
N ASP A 200 54.56 36.42 18.98
CA ASP A 200 53.19 36.92 19.00
C ASP A 200 52.52 36.65 20.36
N GLY A 201 51.72 37.63 20.82
CA GLY A 201 50.91 37.51 22.02
C GLY A 201 49.86 36.39 21.93
N ALA A 202 49.46 35.84 23.07
CA ALA A 202 48.40 34.84 23.11
C ALA A 202 47.05 35.45 22.68
N THR A 203 46.32 34.75 21.80
CA THR A 203 44.97 35.15 21.34
C THR A 203 44.02 35.35 22.53
N GLY A 204 43.24 36.43 22.50
CA GLY A 204 42.21 36.71 23.49
C GLY A 204 41.16 35.60 23.55
N ALA A 205 40.52 35.43 24.70
CA ALA A 205 39.45 34.44 24.86
C ALA A 205 38.18 34.93 24.14
N ASP A 206 37.50 34.02 23.42
CA ASP A 206 36.23 34.32 22.75
C ASP A 206 35.18 34.88 23.73
N GLY A 207 34.38 35.83 23.24
CA GLY A 207 33.23 36.36 23.97
C GLY A 207 32.17 35.28 24.23
N THR A 208 31.38 35.43 25.29
CA THR A 208 30.26 34.51 25.56
C THR A 208 29.19 34.66 24.48
N PRO A 209 28.60 33.58 23.92
CA PRO A 209 27.52 33.68 22.95
C PRO A 209 26.34 34.53 23.44
N GLY A 210 25.73 35.28 22.52
CA GLY A 210 24.51 36.05 22.78
C GLY A 210 23.32 35.17 23.15
N LYS A 211 22.29 35.75 23.78
CA LYS A 211 21.04 35.01 24.08
C LYS A 211 20.14 34.95 22.84
N ASP A 212 19.56 33.78 22.55
CA ASP A 212 18.61 33.57 21.45
C ASP A 212 17.35 34.46 21.57
N GLY A 213 16.75 34.80 20.42
CA GLY A 213 15.46 35.47 20.35
C GLY A 213 14.30 34.55 20.74
N PHE A 214 13.22 35.11 21.27
CA PHE A 214 12.04 34.34 21.70
C PHE A 214 10.97 34.34 20.60
N THR A 215 10.36 33.19 20.30
CA THR A 215 9.17 33.09 19.42
C THR A 215 7.92 32.81 20.27
N PRO A 216 6.95 33.73 20.36
CA PRO A 216 5.71 33.51 21.11
C PRO A 216 4.81 32.43 20.50
N LEU A 217 4.14 31.63 21.34
CA LEU A 217 3.04 30.74 20.93
C LEU A 217 1.69 31.42 21.22
N LEU A 218 0.66 31.18 20.38
CA LEU A 218 -0.68 31.76 20.53
C LEU A 218 -1.76 30.67 20.56
N ARG A 219 -2.83 30.88 21.35
CA ARG A 219 -4.03 30.04 21.37
C ARG A 219 -5.27 30.83 21.76
N ILE A 220 -6.44 30.20 21.64
CA ILE A 220 -7.71 30.70 22.21
C ILE A 220 -8.03 29.86 23.45
N ASN A 221 -8.35 30.51 24.57
CA ASN A 221 -8.72 29.81 25.80
C ASN A 221 -10.23 29.46 25.84
N ASN A 222 -10.64 28.68 26.84
CA ASN A 222 -12.03 28.23 26.99
C ASN A 222 -13.03 29.38 27.21
N SER A 223 -12.55 30.57 27.57
CA SER A 223 -13.35 31.79 27.71
C SER A 223 -13.34 32.64 26.44
N TYR A 224 -12.89 32.09 25.31
CA TYR A 224 -12.80 32.75 24.00
C TYR A 224 -11.89 33.99 23.97
N TYR A 225 -10.87 34.07 24.83
CA TYR A 225 -9.84 35.10 24.75
C TYR A 225 -8.56 34.55 24.15
N TRP A 226 -7.84 35.39 23.41
CA TRP A 226 -6.49 35.07 22.95
C TRP A 226 -5.52 35.01 24.15
N GLU A 227 -4.68 33.98 24.18
CA GLU A 227 -3.57 33.83 25.13
C GLU A 227 -2.26 33.57 24.38
N MET A 228 -1.15 34.04 24.96
CA MET A 228 0.20 33.79 24.45
C MET A 228 1.09 33.11 25.48
N SER A 229 2.10 32.39 25.01
CA SER A 229 3.17 31.82 25.83
C SER A 229 4.54 32.26 25.34
N LEU A 230 5.41 32.66 26.27
CA LEU A 230 6.79 33.09 26.00
C LEU A 230 7.85 32.07 26.43
N ASP A 231 7.44 30.98 27.08
CA ASP A 231 8.31 29.94 27.65
C ASP A 231 8.15 28.57 26.98
N GLY A 232 7.66 28.57 25.73
CA GLY A 232 7.44 27.37 24.93
C GLY A 232 6.18 26.59 25.33
N GLY A 233 5.16 27.25 25.87
CA GLY A 233 3.84 26.68 26.16
C GLY A 233 3.62 26.26 27.62
N LYS A 234 4.55 26.57 28.54
CA LYS A 234 4.45 26.17 29.95
C LYS A 234 3.55 27.12 30.74
N THR A 235 3.64 28.42 30.46
CA THR A 235 2.75 29.44 31.03
C THR A 235 2.04 30.23 29.92
N TRP A 236 0.81 30.63 30.19
CA TRP A 236 -0.06 31.32 29.24
C TRP A 236 -0.62 32.59 29.88
N GLN A 237 -0.58 33.69 29.14
CA GLN A 237 -1.07 35.00 29.56
C GLN A 237 -2.00 35.59 28.50
N LEU A 238 -3.02 36.34 28.93
CA LEU A 238 -3.98 36.96 28.01
C LEU A 238 -3.30 37.95 27.07
N VAL A 239 -3.61 37.87 25.78
CA VAL A 239 -3.30 38.93 24.82
C VAL A 239 -4.22 40.11 25.14
N ARG A 240 -3.65 41.31 25.23
CA ARG A 240 -4.38 42.53 25.57
C ARG A 240 -4.28 43.56 24.45
N ASP A 241 -5.33 44.36 24.28
CA ASP A 241 -5.35 45.49 23.37
C ASP A 241 -4.60 46.71 23.96
N ILE A 242 -4.56 47.81 23.19
CA ILE A 242 -3.89 49.06 23.57
C ILE A 242 -4.47 49.72 24.83
N ASN A 243 -5.69 49.33 25.24
CA ASN A 243 -6.38 49.82 26.43
C ASN A 243 -6.27 48.84 27.60
N ASN A 244 -5.40 47.82 27.50
CA ASN A 244 -5.18 46.77 28.48
C ASN A 244 -6.38 45.80 28.66
N ASN A 245 -7.33 45.78 27.72
CA ASN A 245 -8.45 44.85 27.74
C ASN A 245 -8.06 43.52 27.07
N PRO A 246 -8.46 42.36 27.63
CA PRO A 246 -8.25 41.07 26.99
C PRO A 246 -8.90 41.01 25.60
N VAL A 247 -8.16 40.53 24.60
CA VAL A 247 -8.66 40.43 23.22
C VAL A 247 -9.57 39.21 23.09
N TYR A 248 -10.86 39.47 22.90
CA TYR A 248 -11.88 38.45 22.71
C TYR A 248 -11.87 37.95 21.26
N ALA A 249 -11.98 36.64 21.05
CA ALA A 249 -11.84 35.96 19.77
C ALA A 249 -13.17 35.86 18.96
N ARG A 250 -14.27 36.44 19.46
CA ARG A 250 -15.59 36.48 18.78
C ARG A 250 -16.12 37.92 18.66
N GLY A 251 -16.77 38.25 17.54
CA GLY A 251 -17.48 39.52 17.36
C GLY A 251 -18.86 39.57 18.03
N PRO A 252 -19.45 40.75 18.29
CA PRO A 252 -20.79 40.88 18.85
C PRO A 252 -21.88 40.39 17.87
N GLN A 253 -22.89 39.67 18.39
CA GLN A 253 -24.04 39.17 17.63
C GLN A 253 -24.99 40.32 17.25
N GLY A 254 -25.36 40.43 15.97
CA GLY A 254 -26.29 41.45 15.47
C GLY A 254 -27.73 41.26 15.97
N THR A 255 -28.46 42.36 16.17
CA THR A 255 -29.87 42.35 16.64
C THR A 255 -30.85 41.88 15.55
N PRO A 256 -31.85 41.04 15.86
CA PRO A 256 -32.88 40.62 14.90
C PRO A 256 -33.77 41.79 14.42
N GLY A 257 -34.10 41.82 13.13
CA GLY A 257 -35.01 42.81 12.53
C GLY A 257 -36.48 42.49 12.76
N ALA A 258 -37.32 43.52 12.94
CA ALA A 258 -38.73 43.42 13.32
C ALA A 258 -39.68 43.12 12.13
N ASP A 259 -40.68 42.28 12.39
CA ASP A 259 -41.72 41.84 11.45
C ASP A 259 -42.75 42.92 11.09
N ALA A 260 -43.17 42.99 9.82
CA ALA A 260 -44.42 43.61 9.36
C ALA A 260 -44.84 43.05 7.98
N PRO A 261 -46.15 43.03 7.64
CA PRO A 261 -46.80 41.85 7.07
C PRO A 261 -47.03 41.85 5.54
N ALA A 262 -47.32 40.64 5.04
CA ALA A 262 -47.37 40.23 3.64
C ALA A 262 -48.68 40.53 2.87
N GLY A 263 -48.53 40.69 1.55
CA GLY A 263 -49.54 40.55 0.49
C GLY A 263 -49.04 41.19 -0.82
N SER A 264 -49.11 40.61 -2.03
CA SER A 264 -49.96 39.54 -2.60
C SER A 264 -49.24 38.76 -3.71
N VAL A 265 -49.72 37.54 -4.02
CA VAL A 265 -49.03 36.45 -4.75
C VAL A 265 -49.18 36.54 -6.28
N GLY A 266 -48.08 36.34 -7.01
CA GLY A 266 -48.01 36.11 -8.47
C GLY A 266 -47.63 34.66 -8.84
N PRO A 267 -47.78 34.23 -10.11
CA PRO A 267 -47.76 32.81 -10.46
C PRO A 267 -46.36 32.16 -10.38
N GLN A 268 -46.43 30.84 -10.21
CA GLN A 268 -45.47 29.88 -9.71
C GLN A 268 -44.06 29.88 -10.34
N GLY A 269 -43.03 29.96 -9.48
CA GLY A 269 -41.71 29.37 -9.69
C GLY A 269 -41.51 28.26 -8.64
N PRO A 270 -41.12 27.03 -9.02
CA PRO A 270 -41.01 25.93 -8.05
C PRO A 270 -39.77 26.09 -7.15
N THR A 271 -40.02 25.86 -5.86
CA THR A 271 -39.17 25.58 -4.70
C THR A 271 -37.64 25.50 -4.91
N GLY A 272 -36.91 26.40 -4.26
CA GLY A 272 -35.51 26.21 -3.87
C GLY A 272 -35.41 26.04 -2.36
N SER A 273 -35.12 24.83 -1.90
CA SER A 273 -35.01 24.43 -0.50
C SER A 273 -33.55 24.42 -0.01
N GLU A 274 -33.36 24.89 1.23
CA GLU A 274 -32.32 24.50 2.20
C GLU A 274 -30.86 24.97 1.97
N GLY A 275 -30.42 25.93 2.79
CA GLY A 275 -29.00 26.17 3.07
C GLY A 275 -28.55 25.33 4.28
N PRO A 276 -27.40 24.63 4.23
CA PRO A 276 -27.09 23.51 5.11
C PRO A 276 -26.65 23.90 6.54
N ALA A 277 -26.79 22.94 7.45
CA ALA A 277 -26.43 22.97 8.86
C ALA A 277 -24.96 23.37 9.12
N GLY A 278 -24.72 24.07 10.24
CA GLY A 278 -23.38 24.42 10.72
C GLY A 278 -22.53 23.20 11.09
N PRO A 279 -21.20 23.35 11.28
CA PRO A 279 -20.34 22.23 11.64
C PRO A 279 -20.78 21.63 12.99
N LYS A 280 -21.34 20.42 12.85
CA LYS A 280 -21.49 19.37 13.85
C LYS A 280 -20.12 19.08 14.47
N GLY A 281 -20.08 18.94 15.79
CA GLY A 281 -18.84 18.75 16.56
C GLY A 281 -18.01 17.54 16.12
N GLU A 282 -16.71 17.58 16.43
CA GLU A 282 -15.76 16.50 16.18
C GLU A 282 -16.25 15.19 16.80
N THR A 283 -16.91 14.41 15.94
CA THR A 283 -17.09 12.97 16.06
C THR A 283 -15.84 12.37 15.42
N GLY A 284 -15.14 11.49 16.13
CA GLY A 284 -13.85 10.95 15.67
C GLY A 284 -13.89 10.51 14.20
N ASP A 285 -12.81 10.81 13.47
CA ASP A 285 -12.72 10.70 12.02
C ASP A 285 -13.38 9.43 11.48
N PRO A 286 -14.54 9.53 10.78
CA PRO A 286 -14.91 8.54 9.80
C PRO A 286 -13.86 8.58 8.68
N GLY A 287 -13.42 7.42 8.19
CA GLY A 287 -12.40 7.34 7.14
C GLY A 287 -12.71 8.25 5.94
N GLN A 288 -11.68 8.91 5.39
CA GLN A 288 -11.79 9.87 4.29
C GLN A 288 -12.65 9.34 3.14
N ASP A 289 -13.68 10.12 2.76
CA ASP A 289 -14.32 10.00 1.46
C ASP A 289 -13.25 10.22 0.38
N GLY A 290 -13.11 9.28 -0.54
CA GLY A 290 -12.09 9.27 -1.59
C GLY A 290 -12.14 10.48 -2.52
N ASP A 291 -11.02 10.74 -3.22
CA ASP A 291 -10.90 11.80 -4.23
C ASP A 291 -12.14 11.81 -5.19
N PRO A 292 -12.82 12.96 -5.41
CA PRO A 292 -14.04 13.03 -6.21
C PRO A 292 -13.83 12.72 -7.70
N ASN A 293 -12.59 12.74 -8.17
CA ASN A 293 -12.21 12.31 -9.51
C ASN A 293 -11.65 10.88 -9.53
N LEU A 294 -11.60 10.22 -8.38
CA LEU A 294 -11.19 8.85 -8.17
C LEU A 294 -12.43 8.01 -7.85
N THR A 295 -13.04 7.45 -8.90
CA THR A 295 -14.06 6.42 -8.69
C THR A 295 -13.39 5.07 -8.71
N ILE A 296 -13.39 4.36 -7.59
CA ILE A 296 -12.98 2.96 -7.53
C ILE A 296 -14.26 2.14 -7.45
N THR A 297 -14.64 1.50 -8.54
CA THR A 297 -15.76 0.56 -8.56
C THR A 297 -15.24 -0.86 -8.68
N GLU A 298 -15.77 -1.73 -7.84
CA GLU A 298 -15.49 -3.16 -7.85
C GLU A 298 -16.74 -3.92 -8.29
N ALA A 299 -16.66 -4.65 -9.40
CA ALA A 299 -17.71 -5.53 -9.88
C ALA A 299 -17.12 -6.61 -10.78
N ASN A 300 -17.71 -7.82 -10.80
CA ASN A 300 -17.39 -8.88 -11.77
C ASN A 300 -15.89 -9.19 -11.97
N GLY A 301 -15.09 -9.25 -10.89
CA GLY A 301 -13.67 -9.60 -10.99
C GLY A 301 -12.78 -8.51 -11.59
N VAL A 302 -13.22 -7.25 -11.62
CA VAL A 302 -12.40 -6.10 -12.04
C VAL A 302 -12.50 -4.98 -11.00
N VAL A 303 -11.39 -4.28 -10.79
CA VAL A 303 -11.34 -2.97 -10.13
C VAL A 303 -11.21 -1.94 -11.25
N THR A 304 -12.26 -1.16 -11.45
CA THR A 304 -12.23 -0.02 -12.36
C THR A 304 -11.89 1.21 -11.55
N ILE A 305 -10.73 1.79 -11.83
CA ILE A 305 -10.31 3.08 -11.27
C ILE A 305 -10.52 4.13 -12.36
N VAL A 306 -11.49 5.01 -12.17
CA VAL A 306 -11.62 6.22 -12.97
C VAL A 306 -10.87 7.29 -12.24
N TYR A 307 -9.75 7.76 -12.80
CA TYR A 307 -8.98 8.87 -12.24
C TYR A 307 -8.86 9.99 -13.28
N LYS A 308 -9.44 11.15 -12.98
CA LYS A 308 -9.40 12.35 -13.86
C LYS A 308 -9.87 12.08 -15.30
N GLY A 309 -10.92 11.27 -15.46
CA GLY A 309 -11.49 10.91 -16.76
C GLY A 309 -10.75 9.79 -17.51
N THR A 310 -9.58 9.37 -17.04
CA THR A 310 -8.88 8.17 -17.53
C THR A 310 -9.41 6.94 -16.81
N THR A 311 -9.82 5.93 -17.57
CA THR A 311 -10.31 4.66 -17.02
C THR A 311 -9.18 3.65 -16.98
N TYR A 312 -8.79 3.22 -15.77
CA TYR A 312 -7.89 2.11 -15.53
C TYR A 312 -8.72 0.89 -15.18
N ILE A 313 -8.68 -0.12 -16.04
CA ILE A 313 -9.30 -1.41 -15.75
C ILE A 313 -8.19 -2.29 -15.20
N ILE A 314 -8.25 -2.53 -13.90
CA ILE A 314 -7.41 -3.51 -13.24
C ILE A 314 -8.26 -4.76 -13.17
N PRO A 315 -8.02 -5.80 -14.00
CA PRO A 315 -8.59 -7.09 -13.70
C PRO A 315 -8.15 -7.44 -12.27
N LYS A 316 -9.12 -7.74 -11.39
CA LYS A 316 -8.78 -8.58 -10.26
C LYS A 316 -8.43 -9.89 -10.91
N LEU A 317 -7.12 -10.10 -11.13
CA LEU A 317 -6.60 -11.43 -10.94
C LEU A 317 -7.25 -11.89 -9.66
N PRO A 318 -8.07 -12.94 -9.67
CA PRO A 318 -8.74 -13.39 -8.47
C PRO A 318 -7.65 -13.49 -7.40
N LEU A 319 -7.65 -12.58 -6.43
CA LEU A 319 -6.98 -12.82 -5.17
C LEU A 319 -7.87 -13.86 -4.50
N MET A 320 -7.86 -15.06 -5.07
CA MET A 320 -8.32 -16.27 -4.45
C MET A 320 -7.41 -16.41 -3.25
N SER A 321 -7.83 -15.81 -2.14
CA SER A 321 -7.12 -15.94 -0.87
C SER A 321 -7.04 -17.40 -0.44
N HIS A 322 -7.86 -18.25 -1.06
CA HIS A 322 -7.91 -19.68 -0.86
C HIS A 322 -7.40 -20.41 -2.09
N SER A 323 -6.34 -21.19 -1.90
CA SER A 323 -5.82 -22.09 -2.93
C SER A 323 -5.21 -23.34 -2.29
N MET A 324 -5.04 -24.37 -3.09
CA MET A 324 -4.23 -25.54 -2.76
C MET A 324 -3.43 -25.95 -3.98
N THR A 325 -2.24 -26.49 -3.80
CA THR A 325 -1.39 -26.92 -4.91
C THR A 325 -0.92 -28.33 -4.66
N PHE A 326 -0.81 -29.13 -5.70
CA PHE A 326 -0.16 -30.43 -5.63
C PHE A 326 0.73 -30.68 -6.84
N THR A 327 1.76 -31.52 -6.66
CA THR A 327 2.66 -31.96 -7.72
C THR A 327 2.55 -33.48 -7.87
N THR A 328 2.34 -33.97 -9.10
CA THR A 328 2.22 -35.39 -9.44
C THR A 328 3.34 -35.85 -10.37
N THR A 329 3.67 -37.14 -10.32
CA THR A 329 4.58 -37.78 -11.29
C THR A 329 3.88 -38.28 -12.55
N LYS A 330 2.56 -38.10 -12.66
CA LYS A 330 1.81 -38.36 -13.90
C LYS A 330 2.36 -37.53 -15.06
N ASN A 331 2.26 -38.07 -16.27
CA ASN A 331 2.67 -37.36 -17.47
C ASN A 331 1.59 -36.36 -17.90
N VAL A 332 2.00 -35.23 -18.46
CA VAL A 332 1.07 -34.30 -19.14
C VAL A 332 0.25 -35.08 -20.18
N GLY A 333 -1.06 -34.87 -20.19
CA GLY A 333 -2.04 -35.59 -21.00
C GLY A 333 -2.68 -36.81 -20.30
N GLU A 334 -2.14 -37.28 -19.17
CA GLU A 334 -2.80 -38.32 -18.38
C GLU A 334 -3.99 -37.76 -17.58
N SER A 335 -4.93 -38.65 -17.23
CA SER A 335 -6.08 -38.24 -16.42
C SER A 335 -5.76 -38.19 -14.92
N LEU A 336 -6.20 -37.11 -14.29
CA LEU A 336 -6.39 -36.97 -12.84
C LEU A 336 -7.83 -37.32 -12.47
N ARG A 337 -8.01 -37.99 -11.34
CA ARG A 337 -9.34 -38.25 -10.77
C ARG A 337 -9.44 -37.55 -9.42
N LEU A 338 -10.20 -36.46 -9.36
CA LEU A 338 -10.34 -35.63 -8.16
C LEU A 338 -11.80 -35.55 -7.75
N LYS A 339 -12.05 -35.46 -6.44
CA LYS A 339 -13.37 -35.09 -5.89
C LYS A 339 -13.22 -33.87 -5.01
N LEU A 340 -14.05 -32.86 -5.26
CA LEU A 340 -14.10 -31.61 -4.53
C LEU A 340 -15.50 -31.41 -3.95
N ASP A 341 -15.59 -30.78 -2.79
CA ASP A 341 -16.85 -30.21 -2.29
C ASP A 341 -16.58 -28.84 -1.67
N ALA A 342 -17.60 -28.00 -1.64
CA ALA A 342 -17.60 -26.65 -1.12
C ALA A 342 -19.01 -26.20 -0.75
N ALA A 343 -19.11 -25.19 0.11
CA ALA A 343 -20.40 -24.55 0.38
C ALA A 343 -20.99 -23.99 -0.93
N GLU A 344 -22.31 -24.11 -1.10
CA GLU A 344 -22.99 -23.75 -2.36
C GLU A 344 -22.66 -22.32 -2.84
N ALA A 345 -22.58 -21.37 -1.90
CA ALA A 345 -22.24 -19.98 -2.17
C ALA A 345 -20.79 -19.75 -2.65
N ASP A 346 -19.88 -20.70 -2.43
CA ASP A 346 -18.47 -20.58 -2.82
C ASP A 346 -18.15 -21.35 -4.13
N ARG A 347 -19.08 -22.17 -4.64
CA ARG A 347 -18.83 -23.09 -5.76
C ARG A 347 -18.50 -22.40 -7.09
N THR A 348 -19.06 -21.22 -7.34
CA THR A 348 -18.82 -20.45 -8.58
C THR A 348 -17.40 -19.90 -8.68
N ASP A 349 -16.72 -19.78 -7.54
CA ASP A 349 -15.37 -19.24 -7.46
C ASP A 349 -14.30 -20.35 -7.53
N ILE A 350 -14.69 -21.61 -7.68
CA ILE A 350 -13.74 -22.72 -7.69
C ILE A 350 -13.38 -23.10 -9.11
N TRP A 351 -12.08 -23.24 -9.38
CA TRP A 351 -11.54 -23.75 -10.63
C TRP A 351 -10.19 -24.43 -10.39
N ILE A 352 -9.76 -25.26 -11.32
CA ILE A 352 -8.55 -26.09 -11.24
C ILE A 352 -7.63 -25.68 -12.39
N ASP A 353 -6.54 -25.00 -12.06
CA ASP A 353 -5.46 -24.64 -12.98
C ASP A 353 -4.66 -25.90 -13.35
N LEU A 354 -5.11 -26.59 -14.38
CA LEU A 354 -4.61 -27.90 -14.82
C LEU A 354 -3.28 -27.77 -15.55
N ASN A 355 -2.99 -26.60 -16.13
CA ASN A 355 -1.75 -26.32 -16.85
C ASN A 355 -0.80 -25.36 -16.11
N ASN A 356 -1.18 -24.92 -14.91
CA ASN A 356 -0.41 -24.06 -14.01
C ASN A 356 0.04 -22.74 -14.64
N ASN A 357 -0.81 -22.14 -15.47
CA ASN A 357 -0.55 -20.86 -16.12
C ASN A 357 -1.10 -19.65 -15.32
N GLY A 358 -1.82 -19.90 -14.22
CA GLY A 358 -2.43 -18.88 -13.37
C GLY A 358 -3.66 -18.20 -13.98
N THR A 359 -4.22 -18.75 -15.05
CA THR A 359 -5.40 -18.23 -15.74
C THR A 359 -6.43 -19.32 -15.96
N LYS A 360 -7.68 -19.03 -15.63
CA LYS A 360 -8.79 -19.96 -15.79
C LYS A 360 -9.10 -20.17 -17.27
N ASP A 361 -8.78 -21.35 -17.78
CA ASP A 361 -9.01 -21.76 -19.16
C ASP A 361 -10.32 -22.56 -19.32
N SER A 362 -10.74 -22.78 -20.58
CA SER A 362 -11.90 -23.61 -20.88
C SER A 362 -11.70 -25.03 -20.37
N GLY A 363 -12.65 -25.54 -19.59
CA GLY A 363 -12.61 -26.89 -19.00
C GLY A 363 -12.05 -26.94 -17.58
N GLU A 364 -11.48 -25.85 -17.06
CA GLU A 364 -10.89 -25.79 -15.71
C GLU A 364 -11.91 -25.54 -14.59
N ASP A 365 -13.16 -25.25 -14.94
CA ASP A 365 -14.30 -25.13 -14.02
C ASP A 365 -15.39 -26.16 -14.24
N GLU A 366 -15.13 -27.19 -15.06
CA GLU A 366 -16.05 -28.31 -15.27
C GLU A 366 -16.03 -29.27 -14.06
N ILE A 367 -16.42 -28.76 -12.89
CA ILE A 367 -16.38 -29.46 -11.61
C ILE A 367 -17.79 -29.88 -11.23
N THR A 368 -17.99 -31.19 -11.06
CA THR A 368 -19.15 -31.76 -10.36
C THR A 368 -18.80 -31.95 -8.89
N PHE A 369 -19.35 -31.10 -8.02
CA PHE A 369 -19.12 -31.18 -6.59
C PHE A 369 -19.74 -32.42 -5.97
N ASP A 370 -19.08 -32.96 -4.94
CA ASP A 370 -19.43 -34.19 -4.23
C ASP A 370 -19.38 -35.49 -5.09
N ASP A 371 -18.83 -35.42 -6.30
CA ASP A 371 -18.53 -36.60 -7.13
C ASP A 371 -17.07 -36.58 -7.63
N PHE A 372 -16.60 -37.72 -8.14
CA PHE A 372 -15.30 -37.81 -8.79
C PHE A 372 -15.38 -37.38 -10.25
N VAL A 373 -14.51 -36.46 -10.62
CA VAL A 373 -14.36 -35.95 -11.99
C VAL A 373 -12.98 -36.31 -12.52
N TYR A 374 -12.92 -36.60 -13.82
CA TYR A 374 -11.68 -36.85 -14.54
C TYR A 374 -11.24 -35.58 -15.26
N PHE A 375 -10.01 -35.15 -15.00
CA PHE A 375 -9.40 -33.98 -15.63
C PHE A 375 -8.18 -34.41 -16.45
N ASN A 376 -7.93 -33.76 -17.58
CA ASN A 376 -6.71 -33.97 -18.35
C ASN A 376 -5.59 -33.10 -17.78
N LEU A 377 -4.47 -33.71 -17.42
CA LEU A 377 -3.34 -33.00 -16.82
C LEU A 377 -2.64 -32.12 -17.87
N GLY A 378 -2.57 -30.81 -17.66
CA GLY A 378 -1.83 -29.86 -18.51
C GLY A 378 -0.39 -29.61 -18.03
N ALA A 379 -0.14 -29.73 -16.73
CA ALA A 379 1.15 -29.58 -16.08
C ALA A 379 1.26 -30.49 -14.85
N GLN A 380 2.48 -30.85 -14.45
CA GLN A 380 2.70 -31.75 -13.30
C GLN A 380 2.40 -31.12 -11.95
N THR A 381 2.44 -29.80 -11.86
CA THR A 381 1.94 -29.03 -10.73
C THR A 381 0.57 -28.49 -11.11
N VAL A 382 -0.41 -28.62 -10.22
CA VAL A 382 -1.79 -28.18 -10.43
C VAL A 382 -2.20 -27.34 -9.23
N THR A 383 -2.85 -26.21 -9.49
CA THR A 383 -3.37 -25.33 -8.44
C THR A 383 -4.89 -25.31 -8.48
N ILE A 384 -5.53 -25.56 -7.35
CA ILE A 384 -6.96 -25.42 -7.16
C ILE A 384 -7.20 -24.08 -6.48
N TYR A 385 -8.04 -23.26 -7.09
CA TYR A 385 -8.42 -21.96 -6.56
C TYR A 385 -9.83 -22.01 -5.98
N GLY A 386 -10.07 -21.21 -4.93
CA GLY A 386 -11.37 -21.10 -4.27
C GLY A 386 -11.47 -21.86 -2.95
N LYS A 387 -12.61 -21.70 -2.27
CA LYS A 387 -12.85 -22.25 -0.93
C LYS A 387 -13.35 -23.69 -1.00
N VAL A 388 -12.44 -24.64 -0.86
CA VAL A 388 -12.77 -26.07 -0.91
C VAL A 388 -12.91 -26.63 0.51
N THR A 389 -14.05 -27.23 0.84
CA THR A 389 -14.28 -27.86 2.16
C THR A 389 -13.90 -29.33 2.18
N THR A 390 -13.98 -30.03 1.04
CA THR A 390 -13.54 -31.42 0.89
C THR A 390 -12.63 -31.56 -0.32
N PHE A 391 -11.46 -32.15 -0.12
CA PHE A 391 -10.56 -32.50 -1.21
C PHE A 391 -10.15 -33.96 -1.14
N ASN A 392 -10.46 -34.72 -2.19
CA ASN A 392 -10.04 -36.10 -2.36
C ASN A 392 -9.19 -36.21 -3.63
N CYS A 393 -7.89 -36.40 -3.40
CA CYS A 393 -6.85 -36.62 -4.40
C CYS A 393 -6.15 -37.96 -4.18
N SER A 394 -6.89 -38.96 -3.70
CA SER A 394 -6.34 -40.31 -3.49
C SER A 394 -5.90 -40.96 -4.81
N ASN A 395 -4.81 -41.73 -4.75
CA ASN A 395 -4.31 -42.52 -5.88
C ASN A 395 -3.96 -41.69 -7.14
N GLN A 396 -3.28 -40.56 -6.96
CA GLN A 396 -2.93 -39.62 -8.04
C GLN A 396 -1.42 -39.48 -8.28
N ASN A 397 -0.59 -40.37 -7.71
CA ASN A 397 0.87 -40.33 -7.78
C ASN A 397 1.48 -38.98 -7.32
N ILE A 398 0.83 -38.32 -6.35
CA ILE A 398 1.23 -37.01 -5.84
C ILE A 398 2.47 -37.15 -4.96
N THR A 399 3.48 -36.30 -5.18
CA THR A 399 4.72 -36.24 -4.40
C THR A 399 4.75 -35.05 -3.45
N GLU A 400 4.02 -33.98 -3.77
CA GLU A 400 3.93 -32.76 -2.94
C GLU A 400 2.48 -32.28 -2.88
N LEU A 401 2.05 -31.80 -1.71
CA LEU A 401 0.71 -31.28 -1.49
C LEU A 401 0.78 -30.12 -0.48
N ASP A 402 0.37 -28.94 -0.92
CA ASP A 402 0.20 -27.75 -0.08
C ASP A 402 -1.29 -27.40 0.02
N VAL A 403 -1.85 -27.58 1.22
CA VAL A 403 -3.23 -27.21 1.57
C VAL A 403 -3.29 -26.00 2.51
N THR A 404 -2.14 -25.39 2.84
CA THR A 404 -2.02 -24.38 3.90
C THR A 404 -2.72 -23.06 3.55
N LYS A 405 -2.88 -22.80 2.26
CA LYS A 405 -3.62 -21.65 1.73
C LYS A 405 -5.13 -21.89 1.64
N ASN A 406 -5.67 -23.03 2.11
CA ASN A 406 -7.11 -23.29 2.15
C ASN A 406 -7.59 -23.59 3.58
N PRO A 407 -7.62 -22.59 4.47
CA PRO A 407 -7.94 -22.79 5.89
C PRO A 407 -9.35 -23.35 6.17
N VAL A 408 -10.27 -23.25 5.21
CA VAL A 408 -11.65 -23.76 5.33
C VAL A 408 -11.79 -25.27 5.08
N LEU A 409 -10.70 -25.97 4.72
CA LEU A 409 -10.72 -27.41 4.46
C LEU A 409 -11.14 -28.22 5.70
N GLN A 410 -12.16 -29.06 5.54
CA GLN A 410 -12.75 -29.89 6.61
C GLN A 410 -12.46 -31.38 6.41
N ALA A 411 -12.30 -31.84 5.16
CA ALA A 411 -11.94 -33.22 4.86
C ALA A 411 -10.86 -33.29 3.78
N LEU A 412 -9.77 -34.00 4.09
CA LEU A 412 -8.67 -34.25 3.17
C LEU A 412 -8.44 -35.75 3.02
N ASN A 413 -8.54 -36.24 1.79
CA ASN A 413 -8.06 -37.58 1.44
C ASN A 413 -6.94 -37.48 0.41
N CYS A 414 -5.70 -37.66 0.88
CA CYS A 414 -4.49 -37.70 0.08
C CYS A 414 -3.81 -39.08 0.14
N SER A 415 -4.58 -40.12 0.48
CA SER A 415 -4.06 -41.49 0.60
C SER A 415 -3.61 -42.07 -0.75
N HIS A 416 -2.79 -43.12 -0.71
CA HIS A 416 -2.27 -43.79 -1.91
C HIS A 416 -1.49 -42.82 -2.83
N ASN A 417 -0.56 -42.07 -2.26
CA ASN A 417 0.31 -41.16 -2.99
C ASN A 417 1.77 -41.41 -2.57
N SER A 418 2.68 -40.49 -2.88
CA SER A 418 4.11 -40.58 -2.56
C SER A 418 4.57 -39.38 -1.72
N LEU A 419 3.69 -38.83 -0.88
CA LEU A 419 4.01 -37.69 -0.02
C LEU A 419 5.08 -38.08 1.02
N SER A 420 6.12 -37.27 1.14
CA SER A 420 7.14 -37.40 2.19
C SER A 420 6.86 -36.52 3.40
N THR A 421 6.06 -35.46 3.22
CA THR A 421 5.60 -34.53 4.25
C THR A 421 4.14 -34.14 3.98
N LEU A 422 3.47 -33.64 5.02
CA LEU A 422 2.14 -33.05 4.91
C LEU A 422 1.98 -32.01 6.02
N ASP A 423 1.62 -30.78 5.67
CA ASP A 423 1.31 -29.72 6.62
C ASP A 423 -0.19 -29.38 6.56
N VAL A 424 -0.88 -29.57 7.68
CA VAL A 424 -2.30 -29.22 7.86
C VAL A 424 -2.50 -28.16 8.95
N SER A 425 -1.43 -27.48 9.36
CA SER A 425 -1.42 -26.53 10.49
C SER A 425 -2.35 -25.34 10.30
N LYS A 426 -2.70 -25.00 9.04
CA LYS A 426 -3.61 -23.90 8.71
C LYS A 426 -5.06 -24.35 8.52
N ASN A 427 -5.31 -25.65 8.39
CA ASN A 427 -6.65 -26.21 8.18
C ASN A 427 -7.33 -26.43 9.53
N THR A 428 -7.60 -25.34 10.25
CA THR A 428 -8.16 -25.38 11.61
C THR A 428 -9.58 -25.95 11.65
N GLY A 429 -10.27 -26.00 10.51
CA GLY A 429 -11.56 -26.67 10.34
C GLY A 429 -11.48 -28.19 10.12
N LEU A 430 -10.30 -28.79 10.01
CA LEU A 430 -10.15 -30.19 9.59
C LEU A 430 -10.81 -31.16 10.58
N MET A 431 -11.63 -32.07 10.03
CA MET A 431 -12.41 -33.08 10.76
C MET A 431 -12.08 -34.50 10.30
N LYS A 432 -11.65 -34.69 9.04
CA LYS A 432 -11.32 -36.00 8.48
C LYS A 432 -10.00 -35.93 7.72
N LEU A 433 -9.06 -36.82 8.05
CA LEU A 433 -7.78 -36.91 7.37
C LEU A 433 -7.47 -38.37 6.99
N TYR A 434 -7.20 -38.59 5.70
CA TYR A 434 -6.72 -39.86 5.17
C TYR A 434 -5.36 -39.61 4.51
N SER A 435 -4.29 -40.02 5.18
CA SER A 435 -2.90 -39.84 4.71
C SER A 435 -2.13 -41.16 4.61
N HIS A 436 -2.80 -42.29 4.84
CA HIS A 436 -2.22 -43.63 4.71
C HIS A 436 -1.74 -43.93 3.29
N MET A 437 -0.88 -44.94 3.14
CA MET A 437 -0.26 -45.32 1.86
C MET A 437 0.48 -44.14 1.21
N ASN A 438 1.38 -43.52 1.98
CA ASN A 438 2.31 -42.47 1.56
C ASN A 438 3.73 -42.83 2.05
N LYS A 439 4.68 -41.89 1.99
CA LYS A 439 6.09 -42.08 2.39
C LYS A 439 6.51 -41.15 3.53
N ILE A 440 5.58 -40.76 4.39
CA ILE A 440 5.80 -39.81 5.49
C ILE A 440 6.61 -40.51 6.59
N LYS A 441 7.88 -40.12 6.73
CA LYS A 441 8.81 -40.70 7.71
C LYS A 441 8.61 -40.11 9.10
N LYS A 442 9.16 -40.76 10.13
CA LYS A 442 8.84 -40.51 11.53
C LYS A 442 8.87 -39.02 11.90
N ALA A 443 9.95 -38.31 11.57
CA ALA A 443 10.08 -36.89 11.90
C ALA A 443 9.00 -36.00 11.23
N ALA A 444 8.61 -36.32 9.99
CA ALA A 444 7.54 -35.61 9.30
C ALA A 444 6.15 -35.99 9.87
N MET A 445 5.98 -37.24 10.30
CA MET A 445 4.77 -37.70 10.98
C MET A 445 4.60 -37.05 12.36
N ASP A 446 5.70 -36.93 13.12
CA ASP A 446 5.76 -36.18 14.38
C ASP A 446 5.25 -34.74 14.15
N ASN A 447 5.75 -34.06 13.11
CA ASN A 447 5.31 -32.71 12.76
C ASN A 447 3.83 -32.63 12.38
N LEU A 448 3.35 -33.54 11.51
CA LEU A 448 1.96 -33.61 11.09
C LEU A 448 1.00 -33.79 12.28
N VAL A 449 1.30 -34.74 13.15
CA VAL A 449 0.44 -35.06 14.30
C VAL A 449 0.52 -33.99 15.38
N ASN A 450 1.67 -33.32 15.55
CA ASN A 450 1.80 -32.21 16.48
C ASN A 450 1.09 -30.94 15.98
N SER A 451 1.09 -30.69 14.68
CA SER A 451 0.49 -29.48 14.08
C SER A 451 -1.00 -29.62 13.78
N ILE A 452 -1.55 -30.84 13.74
CA ILE A 452 -2.98 -31.06 13.53
C ILE A 452 -3.80 -30.35 14.62
N VAL A 453 -4.94 -29.81 14.20
CA VAL A 453 -5.82 -29.01 15.06
C VAL A 453 -6.22 -29.78 16.33
N ASN A 454 -6.14 -29.11 17.48
CA ASN A 454 -6.66 -29.65 18.73
C ASN A 454 -8.18 -29.46 18.78
N ARG A 455 -8.92 -30.57 18.87
CA ARG A 455 -10.39 -30.60 18.85
C ARG A 455 -11.01 -30.84 20.23
N THR A 456 -10.26 -30.71 21.32
CA THR A 456 -10.79 -30.85 22.68
C THR A 456 -11.96 -29.87 22.89
N GLY A 457 -13.09 -30.39 23.37
CA GLY A 457 -14.34 -29.62 23.52
C GLY A 457 -15.20 -29.51 22.25
N ASN A 458 -14.78 -30.11 21.12
CA ASN A 458 -15.51 -30.14 19.85
C ASN A 458 -15.86 -31.59 19.44
N THR A 459 -16.64 -31.77 18.36
CA THR A 459 -16.84 -33.08 17.74
C THR A 459 -15.50 -33.72 17.39
N PRO A 460 -15.25 -34.98 17.79
CA PRO A 460 -14.00 -35.67 17.51
C PRO A 460 -13.66 -35.67 16.02
N GLY A 461 -12.39 -35.44 15.71
CA GLY A 461 -11.88 -35.65 14.35
C GLY A 461 -11.67 -37.14 14.08
N ILE A 462 -11.58 -37.53 12.81
CA ILE A 462 -11.29 -38.91 12.41
C ILE A 462 -10.00 -38.92 11.58
N TYR A 463 -8.99 -39.61 12.09
CA TYR A 463 -7.75 -39.89 11.36
C TYR A 463 -7.81 -41.35 10.86
N TYR A 464 -7.80 -41.53 9.55
CA TYR A 464 -7.86 -42.85 8.93
C TYR A 464 -6.45 -43.40 8.73
N LEU A 465 -6.20 -44.53 9.38
CA LEU A 465 -4.93 -45.25 9.36
C LEU A 465 -5.10 -46.57 8.62
N TYR A 466 -4.09 -46.94 7.83
CA TYR A 466 -3.96 -48.29 7.28
C TYR A 466 -2.76 -48.96 7.94
N TYR A 467 -2.91 -50.20 8.40
CA TYR A 467 -1.86 -50.96 9.10
C TYR A 467 -1.32 -52.13 8.26
N GLY A 468 -1.53 -52.10 6.95
CA GLY A 468 -1.00 -53.14 6.06
C GLY A 468 0.48 -52.92 5.75
N SER A 469 1.19 -54.00 5.40
CA SER A 469 2.64 -54.01 5.10
C SER A 469 3.07 -53.20 3.87
N LEU A 470 2.11 -52.57 3.17
CA LEU A 470 2.35 -51.74 1.98
C LEU A 470 2.37 -50.24 2.31
N ASP A 471 2.01 -49.84 3.53
CA ASP A 471 2.12 -48.43 3.94
C ASP A 471 3.58 -48.12 4.28
N GLU A 472 4.19 -47.18 3.56
CA GLU A 472 5.58 -46.73 3.79
C GLU A 472 5.66 -45.55 4.77
N ASN A 473 4.52 -45.11 5.33
CA ASN A 473 4.47 -44.16 6.42
C ASN A 473 5.01 -44.78 7.73
N GLU A 474 5.78 -44.01 8.49
CA GLU A 474 6.26 -44.42 9.81
C GLU A 474 5.33 -43.88 10.90
N PHE A 475 4.26 -44.62 11.17
CA PHE A 475 3.26 -44.28 12.19
C PHE A 475 3.38 -45.18 13.42
N GLU A 476 3.75 -44.58 14.57
CA GLU A 476 3.96 -45.28 15.84
C GLU A 476 2.80 -45.11 16.83
N ALA A 477 2.81 -45.89 17.91
CA ALA A 477 1.80 -45.80 18.97
C ALA A 477 1.78 -44.43 19.67
N SER A 478 2.92 -43.76 19.79
CA SER A 478 3.05 -42.40 20.34
C SER A 478 2.23 -41.38 19.54
N HIS A 479 2.26 -41.46 18.20
CA HIS A 479 1.44 -40.60 17.33
C HIS A 479 -0.06 -40.80 17.58
N ALA A 480 -0.51 -42.05 17.79
CA ALA A 480 -1.90 -42.34 18.11
C ALA A 480 -2.33 -41.71 19.45
N SER A 481 -1.46 -41.76 20.46
CA SER A 481 -1.70 -41.09 21.74
C SER A 481 -1.82 -39.58 21.58
N THR A 482 -0.91 -38.94 20.83
CA THR A 482 -0.97 -37.49 20.56
C THR A 482 -2.24 -37.08 19.82
N LEU A 483 -2.71 -37.89 18.86
CA LEU A 483 -3.98 -37.69 18.19
C LEU A 483 -5.16 -37.77 19.18
N ALA A 484 -5.17 -38.79 20.04
CA ALA A 484 -6.21 -38.97 21.05
C ALA A 484 -6.28 -37.78 22.04
N ASP A 485 -5.14 -37.27 22.48
CA ASP A 485 -5.05 -36.08 23.36
C ASP A 485 -5.60 -34.81 22.70
N LYS A 486 -5.57 -34.76 21.37
CA LYS A 486 -6.16 -33.69 20.53
C LYS A 486 -7.60 -33.99 20.11
N ASN A 487 -8.25 -35.00 20.69
CA ASN A 487 -9.61 -35.45 20.38
C ASN A 487 -9.79 -35.92 18.92
N TRP A 488 -8.79 -36.62 18.39
CA TRP A 488 -8.86 -37.36 17.13
C TRP A 488 -9.00 -38.85 17.38
N GLN A 489 -9.99 -39.46 16.72
CA GLN A 489 -10.28 -40.88 16.80
C GLN A 489 -9.72 -41.61 15.58
N LYS A 490 -9.35 -42.86 15.78
CA LYS A 490 -8.96 -43.77 14.70
C LYS A 490 -10.19 -44.15 13.86
N GLY A 491 -10.16 -43.88 12.56
CA GLY A 491 -11.14 -44.41 11.61
C GLY A 491 -10.84 -45.86 11.23
N SER A 492 -11.87 -46.67 11.01
CA SER A 492 -11.73 -47.99 10.39
C SER A 492 -11.89 -47.87 8.87
N LEU A 493 -10.91 -48.33 8.12
CA LEU A 493 -11.09 -48.67 6.71
C LEU A 493 -11.65 -50.10 6.70
N GLY A 494 -12.84 -50.28 6.15
CA GLY A 494 -13.52 -51.57 6.06
C GLY A 494 -12.81 -52.55 5.15
#